data_AF-A0A9N9DSJ0-F1
#
_entry.id   AF-A0A9N9DSJ0-F1
#
_cell.length_a   1.000
_cell.length_b   1.000
_cell.length_c   1.000
_cell.angle_alpha   90.00
_cell.angle_beta   90.00
_cell.angle_gamma   90.00
#
_symmetry.space_group_name_H-M   'P 1'
#
loop_
_entity.id
_entity.type
_entity.pdbx_description
1 polymer ?
#
loop_
_entity_poly.entity_id
_entity_poly.type
_entity_poly.pdbx_seq_one_letter_code
_entity_poly.pdbx_strand_id
1 'polypeptide(L)'
;MTRKLEFNNYEPVDLLLILVAADEMNIEGIVKYLLQHLIDNYQDYLLKDPLHTSKCITGNISRVDPGESDRAILYNRKFGPSFGGAPNLALTNNQVYCYNSNAYPGSESFISVGLTEMANYEVFQIIEIKNH
;
A
#
# COMPACT_ATOMS: atom_id res chain seq x y z
N MET A 1 10.04 -25.24 -27.78
CA MET A 1 8.62 -25.24 -27.37
C MET A 1 8.34 -23.91 -26.68
N THR A 2 7.71 -22.96 -27.37
CA THR A 2 7.22 -21.72 -26.76
C THR A 2 5.78 -21.99 -26.34
N ARG A 3 5.56 -22.24 -25.04
CA ARG A 3 4.21 -22.42 -24.51
C ARG A 3 3.59 -21.01 -24.41
N LYS A 4 2.54 -20.73 -25.20
CA LYS A 4 1.75 -19.50 -25.01
C LYS A 4 1.16 -19.57 -23.60
N LEU A 5 1.46 -18.58 -22.77
CA LEU A 5 0.65 -18.34 -21.58
C LEU A 5 -0.70 -17.80 -22.07
N GLU A 6 -1.78 -18.46 -21.67
CA GLU A 6 -3.13 -18.00 -21.93
C GLU A 6 -3.69 -17.41 -20.66
N PHE A 7 -4.03 -16.12 -20.72
CA PHE A 7 -4.53 -15.35 -19.59
C PHE A 7 -6.05 -15.15 -19.64
N ASN A 8 -6.72 -15.81 -20.60
CA ASN A 8 -8.14 -15.65 -20.91
C ASN A 8 -9.10 -16.03 -19.76
N ASN A 9 -8.60 -16.74 -18.73
CA ASN A 9 -9.39 -17.22 -17.60
C ASN A 9 -9.14 -16.42 -16.30
N TYR A 10 -8.35 -15.35 -16.36
CA TYR A 10 -8.06 -14.52 -15.20
C TYR A 10 -8.97 -13.30 -15.17
N GLU A 11 -9.37 -12.91 -13.96
CA GLU A 11 -10.06 -11.64 -13.79
C GLU A 11 -9.09 -10.48 -14.07
N PRO A 12 -9.56 -9.34 -14.58
CA PRO A 12 -8.70 -8.20 -14.90
C PRO A 12 -7.85 -7.71 -13.72
N VAL A 13 -8.36 -7.82 -12.49
CA VAL A 13 -7.63 -7.48 -11.26
C VAL A 13 -6.45 -8.41 -11.02
N ASP A 14 -6.58 -9.70 -11.30
CA ASP A 14 -5.50 -10.68 -11.14
C ASP A 14 -4.40 -10.41 -12.16
N LEU A 15 -4.78 -10.02 -13.38
CA LEU A 15 -3.83 -9.62 -14.43
C LEU A 15 -3.04 -8.37 -14.06
N LEU A 16 -3.68 -7.39 -13.41
CA LEU A 16 -3.01 -6.20 -12.88
C LEU A 16 -2.04 -6.56 -11.74
N LEU A 17 -2.43 -7.46 -10.83
CA LEU A 17 -1.55 -7.94 -9.76
C LEU A 17 -0.34 -8.69 -10.30
N ILE A 18 -0.53 -9.55 -11.31
CA ILE A 18 0.56 -10.27 -11.97
C ILE A 18 1.47 -9.28 -12.71
N LEU A 19 0.91 -8.25 -13.33
CA LEU A 19 1.68 -7.19 -13.99
C LEU A 19 2.59 -6.45 -12.99
N VAL A 20 2.05 -6.04 -11.84
CA VAL A 20 2.84 -5.40 -10.77
C VAL A 20 3.97 -6.32 -10.30
N ALA A 21 3.65 -7.58 -9.99
CA ALA A 21 4.65 -8.55 -9.57
C ALA A 21 5.73 -8.80 -10.65
N ALA A 22 5.35 -8.86 -11.92
CA ALA A 22 6.28 -9.04 -13.02
C ALA A 22 7.21 -7.82 -13.23
N ASP A 23 6.69 -6.62 -13.01
CA ASP A 23 7.47 -5.37 -13.04
C ASP A 23 8.49 -5.33 -11.90
N GLU A 24 8.06 -5.65 -10.66
CA GLU A 24 8.93 -5.77 -9.49
C GLU A 24 10.05 -6.82 -9.67
N MET A 25 9.73 -7.92 -10.34
CA MET A 25 10.69 -8.99 -10.66
C MET A 25 11.51 -8.71 -11.94
N ASN A 26 11.31 -7.55 -12.58
CA ASN A 26 11.99 -7.11 -13.79
C ASN A 26 11.86 -8.11 -14.97
N ILE A 27 10.69 -8.73 -15.13
CA ILE A 27 10.39 -9.72 -16.18
C ILE A 27 9.74 -9.03 -17.38
N GLU A 28 10.56 -8.28 -18.14
CA GLU A 28 10.12 -7.38 -19.22
C GLU A 28 9.21 -8.04 -20.26
N GLY A 29 9.45 -9.30 -20.61
CA GLY A 29 8.64 -10.03 -21.59
C GLY A 29 7.20 -10.26 -21.14
N ILE A 30 6.99 -10.49 -19.83
CA ILE A 30 5.67 -10.68 -19.24
C ILE A 30 4.96 -9.33 -19.10
N VAL A 31 5.69 -8.30 -18.66
CA VAL A 31 5.18 -6.92 -18.54
C VAL A 31 4.62 -6.44 -19.88
N LYS A 32 5.41 -6.55 -20.96
CA LYS A 32 4.98 -6.14 -22.30
C LYS A 32 3.74 -6.91 -22.78
N TYR A 33 3.73 -8.22 -22.57
CA TYR A 33 2.59 -9.06 -22.97
C TYR A 33 1.32 -8.68 -22.23
N LEU A 34 1.38 -8.54 -20.89
CA LEU A 34 0.22 -8.25 -20.06
C LEU A 34 -0.33 -6.86 -20.31
N LEU A 35 0.55 -5.85 -20.46
CA LEU A 35 0.13 -4.50 -20.83
C LEU A 35 -0.66 -4.49 -22.14
N GLN A 36 -0.14 -5.16 -23.17
CA GLN A 36 -0.81 -5.24 -24.46
C GLN A 36 -2.16 -5.97 -24.35
N HIS A 37 -2.18 -7.11 -23.65
CA HIS A 37 -3.40 -7.89 -23.46
C HIS A 37 -4.47 -7.11 -22.69
N LEU A 38 -4.09 -6.36 -21.66
CA LEU A 38 -4.99 -5.50 -20.87
C LEU A 38 -5.56 -4.35 -21.70
N ILE A 39 -4.73 -3.70 -22.53
CA ILE A 39 -5.17 -2.63 -23.43
C ILE A 39 -6.15 -3.19 -24.47
N ASP A 40 -5.83 -4.32 -25.08
CA ASP A 40 -6.62 -4.86 -26.19
C ASP A 40 -7.98 -5.42 -25.75
N ASN A 41 -8.07 -5.99 -24.55
CA ASN A 41 -9.23 -6.77 -24.13
C ASN A 41 -10.01 -6.15 -22.96
N TYR A 42 -9.40 -5.24 -22.20
CA TYR A 42 -9.97 -4.73 -20.95
C TYR A 42 -9.94 -3.20 -20.87
N GLN A 43 -9.86 -2.50 -22.01
CA GLN A 43 -9.85 -1.03 -22.06
C GLN A 43 -10.99 -0.38 -21.26
N ASP A 44 -12.21 -0.91 -21.38
CA ASP A 44 -13.37 -0.39 -20.64
C ASP A 44 -13.25 -0.58 -19.12
N TYR A 45 -12.58 -1.65 -18.70
CA TYR A 45 -12.27 -1.91 -17.29
C TYR A 45 -11.15 -1.01 -16.79
N LEU A 46 -10.13 -0.74 -17.61
CA LEU A 46 -9.04 0.19 -17.28
C LEU A 46 -9.53 1.64 -17.14
N LEU A 47 -10.56 2.02 -17.91
CA LEU A 47 -11.19 3.35 -17.83
C LEU A 47 -12.12 3.51 -16.63
N LYS A 48 -12.71 2.41 -16.15
CA LYS A 48 -13.50 2.38 -14.91
C LYS A 48 -12.56 2.14 -13.74
N ASP A 49 -12.03 3.21 -13.14
CA ASP A 49 -11.11 3.18 -11.96
C ASP A 49 -10.90 1.77 -11.37
N PRO A 50 -9.98 0.97 -11.95
CA PRO A 50 -9.91 -0.46 -11.66
C PRO A 50 -9.51 -0.72 -10.20
N LEU A 51 -8.96 0.29 -9.53
CA LEU A 51 -8.61 0.27 -8.11
C LEU A 51 -9.83 0.29 -7.18
N HIS A 52 -11.04 0.63 -7.66
CA HIS A 52 -12.26 0.44 -6.87
C HIS A 52 -12.70 -1.03 -6.76
N THR A 53 -12.24 -1.91 -7.66
CA THR A 53 -12.55 -3.36 -7.64
C THR A 53 -11.40 -4.24 -7.19
N SER A 54 -10.20 -3.68 -7.04
CA SER A 54 -9.32 -4.23 -6.01
C SER A 54 -10.20 -4.28 -4.75
N LYS A 55 -10.19 -5.41 -4.05
CA LYS A 55 -10.31 -5.35 -2.61
C LYS A 55 -9.11 -4.52 -2.19
N CYS A 56 -9.25 -3.20 -2.37
CA CYS A 56 -8.44 -2.22 -1.74
C CYS A 56 -8.59 -2.71 -0.32
N ILE A 57 -7.47 -3.13 0.24
CA ILE A 57 -7.29 -2.87 1.62
C ILE A 57 -7.29 -1.33 1.66
N THR A 58 -8.47 -0.71 1.51
CA THR A 58 -8.85 0.46 2.25
C THR A 58 -8.76 -0.07 3.67
N GLY A 59 -7.52 -0.12 4.17
CA GLY A 59 -7.27 0.26 5.53
C GLY A 59 -7.87 1.65 5.59
N ASN A 60 -9.17 1.70 5.88
CA ASN A 60 -9.73 2.90 6.45
C ASN A 60 -8.77 3.21 7.58
N ILE A 61 -8.10 4.36 7.51
CA ILE A 61 -7.42 4.91 8.67
C ILE A 61 -8.56 5.34 9.60
N SER A 62 -9.19 4.34 10.22
CA SER A 62 -10.22 4.50 11.21
C SER A 62 -9.50 4.83 12.51
N ARG A 63 -9.96 5.90 13.16
CA ARG A 63 -9.49 6.26 14.51
C ARG A 63 -9.65 5.06 15.45
N VAL A 64 -8.68 4.87 16.33
CA VAL A 64 -8.87 4.15 17.58
C VAL A 64 -9.83 4.98 18.44
N ASP A 65 -10.88 4.35 18.97
CA ASP A 65 -11.73 4.93 20.00
C ASP A 65 -10.89 5.19 21.24
N PRO A 66 -10.65 6.46 21.59
CA PRO A 66 -10.00 6.79 22.83
C PRO A 66 -11.11 7.18 23.81
N GLY A 67 -11.27 6.46 24.91
CA GLY A 67 -11.70 7.17 26.12
C GLY A 67 -10.73 8.31 26.49
N GLU A 68 -9.55 8.39 25.85
CA GLU A 68 -8.34 9.03 26.35
C GLU A 68 -7.40 9.50 25.19
N SER A 69 -7.53 10.76 24.75
CA SER A 69 -6.63 11.56 23.89
C SER A 69 -6.85 11.61 22.35
N ASP A 70 -6.88 12.85 21.84
CA ASP A 70 -7.68 13.30 20.69
C ASP A 70 -6.93 13.55 19.37
N ARG A 71 -5.88 12.79 19.02
CA ARG A 71 -5.19 13.04 17.74
C ARG A 71 -4.66 11.78 17.08
N ALA A 72 -5.04 11.60 15.81
CA ALA A 72 -4.52 10.52 14.95
C ALA A 72 -3.04 10.73 14.58
N ILE A 73 -2.60 11.99 14.55
CA ILE A 73 -1.21 12.41 14.31
C ILE A 73 -0.78 13.31 15.47
N LEU A 74 0.35 12.97 16.07
CA LEU A 74 0.96 13.69 17.18
C LEU A 74 2.37 14.14 16.79
N TYR A 75 2.91 15.08 17.55
CA TYR A 75 4.33 15.39 17.54
C TYR A 75 4.89 15.18 18.94
N ASN A 76 5.97 14.38 19.04
CA ASN A 76 6.72 14.16 20.26
C ASN A 76 8.14 14.74 20.11
N ARG A 77 8.60 15.54 21.07
CA ARG A 77 9.93 16.16 21.01
C ARG A 77 11.11 15.16 20.94
N LYS A 78 10.92 13.93 21.43
CA LYS A 78 11.94 12.86 21.38
C LYS A 78 11.86 12.00 20.12
N PHE A 79 10.67 11.90 19.53
CA PHE A 79 10.37 10.90 18.50
C PHE A 79 9.77 11.48 17.22
N GLY A 80 9.66 12.80 17.10
CA GLY A 80 9.12 13.45 15.91
C GLY A 80 7.62 13.18 15.70
N PRO A 81 7.15 13.13 14.45
CA PRO A 81 5.77 12.81 14.15
C PRO A 81 5.45 11.36 14.58
N SER A 82 4.29 11.16 15.18
CA SER A 82 3.82 9.83 15.58
C SER A 82 2.34 9.63 15.30
N PHE A 83 1.93 8.38 15.14
CA PHE A 83 0.57 7.97 14.82
C PHE A 83 -0.03 7.12 15.96
N GLY A 84 -1.34 7.28 16.17
CA GLY A 84 -2.06 6.63 17.29
C GLY A 84 -1.90 7.40 18.61
N GLY A 85 -2.65 7.02 19.65
CA GLY A 85 -2.55 7.63 20.98
C GLY A 85 -1.23 7.25 21.65
N ALA A 86 -0.46 8.23 22.15
CA ALA A 86 0.95 8.06 22.59
C ALA A 86 1.88 7.65 21.41
N PRO A 87 3.20 7.38 21.60
CA PRO A 87 4.09 7.04 20.47
C PRO A 87 3.86 5.57 20.05
N ASN A 88 2.66 5.24 19.57
CA ASN A 88 2.33 3.88 19.13
C ASN A 88 3.06 3.53 17.85
N LEU A 89 3.25 4.51 16.97
CA LEU A 89 4.15 4.42 15.83
C LEU A 89 4.87 5.76 15.67
N ALA A 90 6.19 5.77 15.80
CA ALA A 90 6.99 7.00 15.67
C ALA A 90 8.25 6.77 14.85
N LEU A 91 8.72 7.82 14.16
CA LEU A 91 9.96 7.79 13.37
C LEU A 91 11.03 8.56 14.12
N THR A 92 12.05 7.88 14.62
CA THR A 92 13.12 8.49 15.42
C THR A 92 14.48 7.95 15.02
N ASN A 93 15.49 8.80 14.85
CA ASN A 93 16.87 8.39 14.61
C ASN A 93 17.04 7.29 13.54
N ASN A 94 16.34 7.39 12.41
CA ASN A 94 16.31 6.37 11.35
C ASN A 94 15.80 4.99 11.81
N GLN A 95 14.90 4.98 12.78
CA GLN A 95 14.25 3.80 13.31
C GLN A 95 12.74 4.02 13.37
N VAL A 96 12.00 2.93 13.17
CA VAL A 96 10.58 2.85 13.50
C VAL A 96 10.48 2.41 14.95
N TYR A 97 9.84 3.22 15.78
CA TYR A 97 9.44 2.84 17.13
C TYR A 97 7.96 2.44 17.14
N CYS A 98 7.66 1.24 17.65
CA CYS A 98 6.31 0.76 17.87
C CYS A 98 6.12 0.36 19.34
N TYR A 99 5.15 0.95 20.04
CA TYR A 99 4.91 0.61 21.45
C TYR A 99 4.09 -0.67 21.62
N ASN A 100 3.05 -0.85 20.80
CA ASN A 100 2.21 -2.04 20.71
C ASN A 100 1.35 -1.96 19.43
N SER A 101 0.67 -3.05 19.09
CA SER A 101 -0.25 -3.09 17.94
C SER A 101 -1.72 -2.83 18.29
N ASN A 102 -2.04 -2.36 19.50
CA ASN A 102 -3.45 -2.15 19.91
C ASN A 102 -4.13 -1.05 19.08
N ALA A 103 -3.38 0.00 18.72
CA ALA A 103 -3.92 1.06 17.87
C ALA A 103 -4.08 0.65 16.40
N TYR A 104 -3.29 -0.34 15.98
CA TYR A 104 -3.26 -0.84 14.61
C TYR A 104 -3.20 -2.37 14.63
N PRO A 105 -4.32 -3.06 14.93
CA PRO A 105 -4.32 -4.53 15.01
C PRO A 105 -3.84 -5.17 13.71
N GLY A 106 -2.97 -6.18 13.80
CA GLY A 106 -2.35 -6.83 12.64
C GLY A 106 -1.05 -6.18 12.17
N SER A 107 -0.70 -4.99 12.68
CA SER A 107 0.57 -4.31 12.35
C SER A 107 1.79 -5.10 12.80
N GLU A 108 1.65 -5.97 13.81
CA GLU A 108 2.72 -6.86 14.28
C GLU A 108 3.26 -7.82 13.19
N SER A 109 2.51 -8.02 12.11
CA SER A 109 2.94 -8.85 10.98
C SER A 109 4.02 -8.20 10.11
N PHE A 110 4.19 -6.86 10.18
CA PHE A 110 5.17 -6.12 9.39
C PHE A 110 5.95 -5.05 10.18
N ILE A 111 5.52 -4.70 11.41
CA ILE A 111 6.25 -3.80 12.32
C ILE A 111 6.43 -4.52 13.66
N SER A 112 7.68 -4.74 14.05
CA SER A 112 8.00 -5.30 15.36
C SER A 112 7.80 -4.27 16.46
N VAL A 113 7.32 -4.72 17.63
CA VAL A 113 7.29 -3.90 18.85
C VAL A 113 8.72 -3.55 19.28
N GLY A 114 8.94 -2.30 19.69
CA GLY A 114 10.24 -1.75 20.04
C GLY A 114 10.84 -0.91 18.91
N LEU A 115 12.16 -0.87 18.86
CA LEU A 115 12.91 -0.17 17.81
C LEU A 115 13.26 -1.13 16.69
N THR A 116 12.90 -0.76 15.46
CA THR A 116 13.27 -1.46 14.24
C THR A 116 14.09 -0.51 13.37
N GLU A 117 15.23 -0.97 12.87
CA GLU A 117 16.03 -0.18 11.92
C GLU A 117 15.27 0.07 10.63
N MET A 118 15.36 1.30 10.13
CA MET A 118 14.71 1.72 8.90
C MET A 118 15.79 2.09 7.88
N ALA A 119 15.89 1.29 6.82
CA ALA A 119 16.85 1.53 5.75
C ALA A 119 16.37 2.62 4.78
N ASN A 120 15.06 2.69 4.50
CA ASN A 120 14.46 3.63 3.56
C ASN A 120 12.99 3.92 3.92
N TYR A 121 12.47 5.05 3.45
CA TYR A 121 11.05 5.43 3.54
C TYR A 121 10.62 6.23 2.31
N GLU A 122 9.33 6.14 1.97
CA GLU A 122 8.72 6.88 0.86
C GLU A 122 7.51 7.68 1.36
N VAL A 123 7.27 8.86 0.76
CA VAL A 123 6.14 9.73 1.08
C VAL A 123 5.38 10.03 -0.21
N PHE A 124 4.10 9.67 -0.23
CA PHE A 124 3.21 9.89 -1.38
C PHE A 124 2.21 10.99 -1.06
N GLN A 125 1.99 11.89 -2.03
CA GLN A 125 0.94 12.90 -1.97
C GLN A 125 -0.09 12.63 -3.06
N ILE A 126 -1.36 12.54 -2.67
CA ILE A 126 -2.48 12.46 -3.62
C ILE A 126 -2.94 13.87 -3.95
N ILE A 127 -3.00 14.22 -5.23
CA ILE A 127 -3.51 15.50 -5.73
C ILE A 127 -4.74 15.26 -6.60
N GLU A 128 -5.80 16.04 -6.38
CA GLU A 128 -6.94 16.09 -7.29
C GLU A 128 -6.55 16.98 -8.48
N ILE A 129 -6.56 16.42 -9.69
CA ILE A 129 -6.36 17.19 -10.91
C ILE A 129 -7.73 17.68 -11.37
N LYS A 130 -7.99 18.98 -11.21
CA LYS A 130 -9.19 19.62 -11.76
C LYS A 130 -8.97 19.88 -13.24
N ASN A 131 -9.70 19.15 -14.08
CA ASN A 131 -9.76 19.44 -15.51
C ASN A 131 -10.69 20.64 -15.71
N HIS A 132 -10.17 21.69 -16.37
CA HIS A 132 -10.93 22.88 -16.78
C HIS A 132 -11.73 22.64 -18.06
#